data_AF-W7BNH7-F1
#
_entry.id   AF-W7BNH7-F1
#
_cell.length_a   1.000
_cell.length_b   1.000
_cell.length_c   1.000
_cell.angle_alpha   90.00
_cell.angle_beta   90.00
_cell.angle_gamma   90.00
#
_symmetry.space_group_name_H-M   'P 1'
#
loop_
_entity.id
_entity.type
_entity.pdbx_description
1 polymer ?
#
loop_
_entity_poly.entity_id
_entity_poly.type
_entity_poly.pdbx_seq_one_letter_code
_entity_poly.pdbx_strand_id
1 'polypeptide(L)'
;MKLWKIYEKKVDVEQMTFQITGSSGLAISKFLDVPFVQEVIACTEAVEQVIPETDVVIELGGEDAKIIYFSGGIEQRMNNACAGGTGAFIDQIATLLQTDPTGLNELAKSAQTIYPIASRCGVFAKTDVQPLLNEGARKEDIAASILQSVVTQTISGLACGRPIRGESGFSWRSINLFRSVAFSFY
;
A
#
# COMPACT_ATOMS: atom_id res chain seq x y z
N MET A 1 12.97 -22.66 8.82
CA MET A 1 12.54 -23.90 9.52
C MET A 1 11.22 -23.80 10.32
N LYS A 2 10.66 -22.60 10.62
CA LYS A 2 9.35 -22.48 11.32
C LYS A 2 8.12 -22.55 10.39
N LEU A 3 8.23 -22.10 9.14
CA LEU A 3 7.14 -22.18 8.14
C LEU A 3 6.74 -23.62 7.80
N TRP A 4 7.72 -24.53 7.77
CA TRP A 4 7.55 -25.95 7.43
C TRP A 4 6.49 -26.67 8.27
N LYS A 5 6.50 -26.46 9.59
CA LYS A 5 5.59 -27.12 10.53
C LYS A 5 4.13 -26.70 10.40
N ILE A 6 3.84 -25.57 9.73
CA ILE A 6 2.48 -25.04 9.57
C ILE A 6 1.78 -25.74 8.39
N TYR A 7 2.52 -26.07 7.33
CA TYR A 7 1.96 -26.62 6.09
C TYR A 7 1.94 -28.16 6.04
N GLU A 8 2.84 -28.81 6.78
CA GLU A 8 2.95 -30.29 6.88
C GLU A 8 1.64 -31.00 7.27
N LYS A 9 0.69 -30.28 7.90
CA LYS A 9 -0.59 -30.84 8.36
C LYS A 9 -1.78 -30.58 7.43
N LYS A 10 -1.61 -29.80 6.36
CA LYS A 10 -2.72 -29.34 5.51
C LYS A 10 -2.55 -29.65 4.02
N VAL A 11 -1.34 -29.95 3.58
CA VAL A 11 -1.01 -30.15 2.17
C VAL A 11 -0.06 -31.34 2.06
N ASP A 12 -0.28 -32.21 1.08
CA ASP A 12 0.66 -33.27 0.74
C ASP A 12 1.97 -32.63 0.25
N VAL A 13 2.99 -32.68 1.09
CA VAL A 13 4.25 -31.94 0.94
C VAL A 13 5.13 -32.48 -0.19
N GLU A 14 4.78 -33.63 -0.78
CA GLU A 14 5.54 -34.23 -1.89
C GLU A 14 5.41 -33.46 -3.22
N GLN A 15 4.44 -32.53 -3.36
CA GLN A 15 4.22 -31.80 -4.62
C GLN A 15 3.97 -30.29 -4.42
N MET A 16 4.85 -29.59 -3.72
CA MET A 16 4.77 -28.13 -3.60
C MET A 16 5.89 -27.44 -4.38
N THR A 17 5.52 -26.50 -5.24
CA THR A 17 6.44 -25.54 -5.84
C THR A 17 6.29 -24.19 -5.14
N PHE A 18 7.39 -23.46 -5.02
CA PHE A 18 7.37 -22.09 -4.49
C PHE A 18 8.25 -21.20 -5.33
N GLN A 19 7.87 -19.93 -5.41
CA GLN A 19 8.60 -18.87 -6.10
C GLN A 19 8.77 -17.69 -5.15
N ILE A 20 9.78 -16.86 -5.39
CA ILE A 20 10.11 -15.70 -4.55
C ILE A 20 9.82 -14.42 -5.33
N THR A 21 9.32 -13.39 -4.64
CA THR A 21 9.07 -12.07 -5.21
C THR A 21 9.49 -10.93 -4.27
N GLY A 22 9.28 -9.68 -4.67
CA GLY A 22 9.58 -8.46 -3.93
C GLY A 22 11.00 -7.91 -4.13
N SER A 23 11.24 -6.68 -3.67
CA SER A 23 12.47 -5.90 -3.89
C SER A 23 13.74 -6.64 -3.46
N SER A 24 13.70 -7.29 -2.29
CA SER A 24 14.81 -8.12 -1.78
C SER A 24 14.78 -9.56 -2.30
N GLY A 25 13.69 -9.96 -2.95
CA GLY A 25 13.43 -11.34 -3.36
C GLY A 25 14.40 -11.85 -4.42
N LEU A 26 14.89 -11.00 -5.31
CA LEU A 26 15.81 -11.41 -6.38
C LEU A 26 17.16 -11.90 -5.82
N ALA A 27 17.68 -11.24 -4.78
CA ALA A 27 18.92 -11.67 -4.14
C ALA A 27 18.75 -13.01 -3.41
N ILE A 28 17.61 -13.18 -2.73
CA ILE A 28 17.27 -14.41 -2.00
C ILE A 28 17.03 -15.57 -2.97
N SER A 29 16.32 -15.31 -4.07
CA SER A 29 16.10 -16.27 -5.17
C SER A 29 17.41 -16.82 -5.70
N LYS A 30 18.38 -15.96 -5.99
CA LYS A 30 19.72 -16.38 -6.44
C LYS A 30 20.49 -17.16 -5.36
N PHE A 31 20.37 -16.75 -4.11
CA PHE A 31 21.07 -17.41 -3.00
C PHE A 31 20.53 -18.81 -2.71
N LEU A 32 19.22 -19.02 -2.87
CA LEU A 32 18.54 -20.28 -2.57
C LEU A 32 18.30 -21.17 -3.79
N ASP A 33 18.63 -20.69 -4.99
CA ASP A 33 18.32 -21.34 -6.28
C ASP A 33 16.81 -21.64 -6.45
N VAL A 34 15.99 -20.64 -6.15
CA VAL A 34 14.51 -20.71 -6.23
C VAL A 34 14.04 -19.73 -7.30
N PRO A 35 13.07 -20.09 -8.17
CA PRO A 35 12.57 -19.19 -9.20
C PRO A 35 12.06 -17.85 -8.64
N PHE A 36 12.38 -16.76 -9.33
CA PHE A 36 11.87 -15.43 -9.04
C PHE A 36 10.69 -15.09 -9.96
N VAL A 37 9.62 -14.57 -9.37
CA VAL A 37 8.46 -14.00 -10.09
C VAL A 37 8.35 -12.52 -9.78
N GLN A 38 7.99 -11.71 -10.77
CA GLN A 38 7.75 -10.28 -10.55
C GLN A 38 6.50 -10.08 -9.68
N GLU A 39 6.57 -9.16 -8.73
CA GLU A 39 5.53 -9.02 -7.69
C GLU A 39 4.18 -8.65 -8.29
N VAL A 40 4.19 -7.75 -9.28
CA VAL A 40 2.97 -7.34 -10.00
C VAL A 40 2.32 -8.50 -10.78
N ILE A 41 3.11 -9.46 -11.27
CA ILE A 41 2.60 -10.67 -11.94
C ILE A 41 1.99 -11.60 -10.91
N ALA A 42 2.73 -11.91 -9.83
CA ALA A 42 2.22 -12.76 -8.75
C ALA A 42 0.92 -12.21 -8.15
N CYS A 43 0.82 -10.89 -7.97
CA CYS A 43 -0.38 -10.25 -7.46
C CYS A 43 -1.54 -10.32 -8.47
N THR A 44 -1.27 -10.13 -9.77
CA THR A 44 -2.27 -10.30 -10.83
C THR A 44 -2.86 -11.71 -10.81
N GLU A 45 -1.99 -12.74 -10.84
CA GLU A 45 -2.42 -14.14 -10.82
C GLU A 45 -3.21 -14.50 -9.56
N ALA A 46 -2.84 -13.94 -8.40
CA ALA A 46 -3.56 -14.16 -7.15
C ALA A 46 -4.97 -13.54 -7.19
N VAL A 47 -5.11 -12.33 -7.76
CA VAL A 47 -6.41 -11.65 -7.88
C VAL A 47 -7.33 -12.40 -8.83
N GLU A 48 -6.83 -12.81 -10.00
CA GLU A 48 -7.60 -13.59 -10.97
C GLU A 48 -8.12 -14.92 -10.40
N GLN A 49 -7.38 -15.52 -9.47
CA GLN A 49 -7.77 -16.80 -8.85
C GLN A 49 -8.69 -16.63 -7.63
N VAL A 50 -8.48 -15.59 -6.82
CA VAL A 50 -9.13 -15.46 -5.50
C VAL A 50 -10.35 -14.53 -5.54
N ILE A 51 -10.32 -13.48 -6.35
CA ILE A 51 -11.35 -12.43 -6.46
C ILE A 51 -11.52 -12.01 -7.94
N PRO A 52 -11.92 -12.95 -8.84
CA PRO A 52 -11.95 -12.75 -10.29
C PRO A 52 -12.90 -11.64 -10.77
N GLU A 53 -13.86 -11.23 -9.95
CA GLU A 53 -14.79 -10.13 -10.21
C GLU A 53 -14.14 -8.74 -10.11
N THR A 54 -12.88 -8.65 -9.66
CA THR A 54 -12.21 -7.37 -9.43
C THR A 54 -11.86 -6.68 -10.74
N ASP A 55 -12.34 -5.44 -10.91
CA ASP A 55 -12.06 -4.59 -12.07
C ASP A 55 -10.71 -3.88 -11.95
N VAL A 56 -10.36 -3.48 -10.73
CA VAL A 56 -9.12 -2.76 -10.42
C VAL A 56 -8.63 -3.08 -9.02
N VAL A 57 -7.32 -3.31 -8.89
CA VAL A 57 -6.64 -3.48 -7.62
C VAL A 57 -5.69 -2.33 -7.37
N ILE A 58 -5.73 -1.79 -6.15
CA ILE A 58 -4.71 -0.87 -5.64
C ILE A 58 -4.01 -1.53 -4.47
N GLU A 59 -2.69 -1.63 -4.57
CA GLU A 59 -1.83 -2.19 -3.53
C GLU A 59 -0.88 -1.10 -3.04
N LEU A 60 -0.77 -0.93 -1.72
CA LEU A 60 0.05 0.13 -1.11
C LEU A 60 1.19 -0.45 -0.29
N GLY A 61 2.27 -0.80 -1.01
CA GLY A 61 3.59 -1.24 -0.54
C GLY A 61 4.13 -0.52 0.70
N GLY A 62 5.07 -1.14 1.40
CA GLY A 62 5.95 -0.38 2.30
C GLY A 62 6.87 0.54 1.50
N GLU A 63 7.41 0.02 0.40
CA GLU A 63 8.40 0.70 -0.46
C GLU A 63 7.82 1.13 -1.81
N ASP A 64 6.80 0.44 -2.29
CA ASP A 64 6.17 0.65 -3.60
C ASP A 64 4.65 0.84 -3.48
N ALA A 65 3.97 0.99 -4.60
CA ALA A 65 2.53 1.01 -4.75
C ALA A 65 2.19 0.53 -6.16
N LYS A 66 1.06 -0.18 -6.31
CA LYS A 66 0.63 -0.76 -7.57
C LYS A 66 -0.82 -0.42 -7.86
N ILE A 67 -1.13 -0.29 -9.14
CA ILE A 67 -2.50 -0.37 -9.65
C ILE A 67 -2.52 -1.40 -10.77
N ILE A 68 -3.48 -2.32 -10.69
CA ILE A 68 -3.68 -3.36 -11.69
C ILE A 68 -5.12 -3.24 -12.16
N TYR A 69 -5.32 -3.05 -13.46
CA TYR A 69 -6.64 -3.03 -14.06
C TYR A 69 -6.87 -4.36 -14.79
N PHE A 70 -8.05 -4.93 -14.61
CA PHE A 70 -8.43 -6.21 -15.21
C PHE A 70 -9.46 -6.01 -16.33
N SER A 71 -10.37 -5.04 -16.19
CA SER A 71 -11.41 -4.77 -17.20
C SER A 71 -10.85 -4.02 -18.42
N GLY A 72 -11.08 -4.56 -19.62
CA GLY A 72 -10.55 -3.98 -20.86
C GLY A 72 -9.09 -4.37 -21.15
N GLY A 73 -8.60 -5.42 -20.50
CA GLY A 73 -7.25 -5.95 -20.63
C GLY A 73 -6.40 -5.67 -19.39
N ILE A 74 -5.53 -6.63 -19.06
CA ILE A 74 -4.62 -6.54 -17.92
C ILE A 74 -3.63 -5.40 -18.17
N GLU A 75 -3.69 -4.40 -17.31
CA GLU A 75 -2.71 -3.32 -17.28
C GLU A 75 -2.13 -3.19 -15.87
N GLN A 76 -0.81 -3.29 -15.80
CA GLN A 76 -0.05 -3.30 -14.56
C GLN A 76 0.80 -2.05 -14.47
N ARG A 77 0.69 -1.32 -13.36
CA ARG A 77 1.52 -0.15 -13.10
C ARG A 77 2.01 -0.19 -11.67
N MET A 78 3.28 0.14 -11.48
CA MET A 78 3.95 0.17 -10.19
C MET A 78 4.83 1.42 -10.14
N ASN A 79 4.87 2.11 -9.01
CA ASN A 79 5.80 3.21 -8.86
C ASN A 79 7.24 2.67 -8.76
N ASN A 80 8.21 3.48 -9.16
CA ASN A 80 9.59 3.24 -8.71
C ASN A 80 9.65 3.51 -7.20
N ALA A 81 10.63 2.92 -6.50
CA ALA A 81 10.87 3.00 -5.04
C ALA A 81 11.08 4.45 -4.53
N CYS A 82 10.05 5.26 -4.68
CA CYS A 82 9.91 6.61 -4.17
C CYS A 82 8.84 6.48 -3.10
N ALA A 83 9.27 6.57 -1.84
CA ALA A 83 8.45 6.38 -0.65
C ALA A 83 7.28 7.39 -0.53
N GLY A 84 7.11 8.31 -1.49
CA GLY A 84 5.95 9.18 -1.57
C GLY A 84 4.70 8.41 -1.93
N GLY A 85 3.75 8.33 -1.00
CA GLY A 85 2.51 7.58 -1.17
C GLY A 85 2.57 6.11 -0.80
N THR A 86 3.53 5.68 0.04
CA THR A 86 3.65 4.28 0.50
C THR A 86 3.54 4.15 2.02
N GLY A 87 3.53 2.92 2.53
CA GLY A 87 3.52 2.62 3.96
C GLY A 87 4.70 3.22 4.73
N ALA A 88 5.88 3.31 4.13
CA ALA A 88 7.04 3.94 4.76
C ALA A 88 6.79 5.43 5.09
N PHE A 89 6.03 6.15 4.27
CA PHE A 89 5.63 7.53 4.58
C PHE A 89 4.69 7.58 5.79
N ILE A 90 3.72 6.65 5.87
CA ILE A 90 2.82 6.52 7.01
C ILE A 90 3.61 6.25 8.30
N ASP A 91 4.60 5.36 8.27
CA ASP A 91 5.44 5.02 9.43
C ASP A 91 6.24 6.23 9.95
N GLN A 92 6.83 7.00 9.03
CA GLN A 92 7.60 8.20 9.39
C GLN A 92 6.74 9.25 10.08
N ILE A 93 5.51 9.43 9.61
CA ILE A 93 4.58 10.42 10.18
C ILE A 93 3.95 9.93 11.47
N ALA A 94 3.60 8.65 11.56
CA ALA A 94 3.16 8.05 12.82
C ALA A 94 4.21 8.31 13.91
N THR A 95 5.49 8.09 13.60
CA THR A 95 6.61 8.40 14.50
C THR A 95 6.66 9.89 14.85
N LEU A 96 6.49 10.79 13.88
CA LEU A 96 6.47 12.24 14.12
C LEU A 96 5.35 12.67 15.09
N LEU A 97 4.17 12.05 14.98
CA LEU A 97 3.03 12.32 15.85
C LEU A 97 3.08 11.56 17.18
N GLN A 98 4.14 10.77 17.41
CA GLN A 98 4.36 9.91 18.58
C GLN A 98 3.29 8.82 18.72
N THR A 99 2.97 8.17 17.61
CA THR A 99 2.01 7.06 17.50
C THR A 99 2.57 5.97 16.57
N ASP A 100 1.82 4.90 16.39
CA ASP A 100 2.01 3.91 15.32
C ASP A 100 0.98 4.12 14.18
N PRO A 101 1.08 3.40 13.05
CA PRO A 101 0.12 3.52 11.94
C PRO A 101 -1.33 3.26 12.34
N THR A 102 -1.57 2.40 13.33
CA THR A 102 -2.93 2.12 13.82
C THR A 102 -3.48 3.32 14.57
N GLY A 103 -2.69 3.91 15.47
CA GLY A 103 -3.08 5.13 16.17
C GLY A 103 -3.19 6.33 15.24
N LEU A 104 -2.41 6.40 14.15
CA LEU A 104 -2.61 7.40 13.09
C LEU A 104 -4.01 7.27 12.46
N ASN A 105 -4.47 6.05 12.19
CA ASN A 105 -5.82 5.81 11.70
C ASN A 105 -6.89 6.24 12.71
N GLU A 106 -6.70 5.90 13.98
CA GLU A 106 -7.66 6.25 15.03
C GLU A 106 -7.76 7.78 15.20
N LEU A 107 -6.63 8.49 15.16
CA LEU A 107 -6.60 9.96 15.17
C LEU A 107 -7.38 10.53 13.98
N ALA A 108 -7.17 10.01 12.78
CA ALA A 108 -7.79 10.52 11.55
C ALA A 108 -9.33 10.48 11.59
N LYS A 109 -9.94 9.58 12.36
CA LYS A 109 -11.42 9.45 12.44
C LYS A 109 -12.12 10.68 13.01
N SER A 110 -11.42 11.50 13.80
CA SER A 110 -11.98 12.69 14.45
C SER A 110 -11.53 14.00 13.81
N ALA A 111 -10.98 13.91 12.58
CA ALA A 111 -10.59 15.06 11.79
C ALA A 111 -11.80 15.91 11.39
N GLN A 112 -11.58 17.21 11.32
CA GLN A 112 -12.52 18.22 10.85
C GLN A 112 -11.98 18.97 9.64
N THR A 113 -10.66 18.98 9.44
CA THR A 113 -9.98 19.71 8.37
C THR A 113 -8.98 18.82 7.64
N ILE A 114 -8.92 18.96 6.32
CA ILE A 114 -7.89 18.36 5.48
C ILE A 114 -6.96 19.46 4.98
N TYR A 115 -5.68 19.33 5.30
CA TYR A 115 -4.61 20.20 4.85
C TYR A 115 -3.94 19.62 3.60
N PRO A 116 -3.54 20.48 2.64
CA PRO A 116 -2.76 20.02 1.49
C PRO A 116 -1.33 19.70 1.94
N ILE A 117 -0.96 18.42 1.89
CA ILE A 117 0.39 17.92 2.22
C ILE A 117 0.95 17.19 1.00
N ALA A 118 2.22 17.46 0.64
CA ALA A 118 2.84 16.80 -0.50
C ALA A 118 3.45 15.44 -0.08
N SER A 119 2.85 14.34 -0.51
CA SER A 119 3.36 12.99 -0.23
C SER A 119 4.55 12.62 -1.13
N ARG A 120 5.71 13.26 -0.93
CA ARG A 120 6.90 13.11 -1.81
C ARG A 120 7.88 12.05 -1.34
N CYS A 121 8.45 12.21 -0.15
CA CYS A 121 9.46 11.32 0.42
C CYS A 121 9.47 11.55 1.92
N GLY A 122 9.64 10.48 2.72
CA GLY A 122 9.66 10.54 4.19
C GLY A 122 10.64 11.57 4.77
N VAL A 123 11.73 11.87 4.05
CA VAL A 123 12.71 12.91 4.43
C VAL A 123 12.08 14.32 4.44
N PHE A 124 11.21 14.61 3.48
CA PHE A 124 10.55 15.90 3.34
C PHE A 124 9.17 15.96 4.01
N ALA A 125 8.64 14.83 4.45
CA ALA A 125 7.36 14.73 5.13
C ALA A 125 7.28 15.67 6.36
N LYS A 126 8.39 15.78 7.10
CA LYS A 126 8.51 16.72 8.23
C LYS A 126 8.40 18.18 7.81
N THR A 127 8.90 18.54 6.63
CA THR A 127 8.88 19.93 6.15
C THR A 127 7.46 20.43 5.92
N ASP A 128 6.54 19.54 5.52
CA ASP A 128 5.14 19.90 5.29
C ASP A 128 4.31 19.83 6.58
N VAL A 129 4.60 18.87 7.47
CA VAL A 129 3.80 18.64 8.70
C VAL A 129 4.23 19.53 9.87
N GLN A 130 5.53 19.79 10.03
CA GLN A 130 6.03 20.54 11.18
C GLN A 130 5.48 21.97 11.27
N PRO A 131 5.34 22.73 10.17
CA PRO A 131 4.71 24.06 10.22
C PRO A 131 3.26 23.99 10.72
N LEU A 132 2.47 23.03 10.23
CA LEU A 132 1.08 22.85 10.66
C LEU A 132 0.99 22.55 12.16
N LEU A 133 1.88 21.69 12.69
CA LEU A 133 1.97 21.43 14.12
C LEU A 133 2.30 22.70 14.92
N ASN A 134 3.24 23.51 14.42
CA ASN A 134 3.65 24.76 15.08
C ASN A 134 2.54 25.83 15.05
N GLU A 135 1.70 25.82 14.02
CA GLU A 135 0.52 26.68 13.88
C GLU A 135 -0.67 26.19 14.72
N GLY A 136 -0.53 25.07 15.44
CA GLY A 136 -1.56 24.53 16.32
C GLY A 136 -2.60 23.68 15.60
N ALA A 137 -2.32 23.18 14.39
CA ALA A 137 -3.19 22.23 13.72
C ALA A 137 -3.36 20.97 14.58
N ARG A 138 -4.59 20.47 14.60
CA ARG A 138 -4.93 19.29 15.40
C ARG A 138 -4.25 18.06 14.84
N LYS A 139 -3.80 17.16 15.73
CA LYS A 139 -3.17 15.90 15.31
C LYS A 139 -4.12 15.03 14.49
N GLU A 140 -5.42 15.07 14.79
CA GLU A 140 -6.45 14.35 14.03
C GLU A 140 -6.52 14.84 12.58
N ASP A 141 -6.52 16.17 12.38
CA ASP A 141 -6.56 16.79 11.05
C ASP A 141 -5.30 16.46 10.26
N ILE A 142 -4.12 16.52 10.89
CA ILE A 142 -2.85 16.14 10.27
C ILE A 142 -2.88 14.65 9.88
N ALA A 143 -3.35 13.77 10.76
CA ALA A 143 -3.42 12.34 10.49
C ALA A 143 -4.30 12.05 9.26
N ALA A 144 -5.49 12.64 9.18
CA ALA A 144 -6.36 12.50 8.03
C ALA A 144 -5.74 13.08 6.75
N SER A 145 -5.11 14.27 6.85
CA SER A 145 -4.42 14.92 5.73
C SER A 145 -3.30 14.07 5.15
N ILE A 146 -2.61 13.31 6.01
CA ILE A 146 -1.51 12.44 5.63
C ILE A 146 -2.01 11.21 4.90
N LEU A 147 -3.02 10.52 5.46
CA LEU A 147 -3.64 9.39 4.77
C LEU A 147 -4.23 9.82 3.43
N GLN A 148 -4.84 11.00 3.38
CA GLN A 148 -5.35 11.60 2.17
C GLN A 148 -4.24 11.86 1.14
N SER A 149 -3.11 12.42 1.57
CA SER A 149 -1.98 12.70 0.68
C SER A 149 -1.44 11.42 0.02
N VAL A 150 -1.47 10.30 0.73
CA VAL A 150 -1.08 8.99 0.21
C VAL A 150 -2.05 8.54 -0.88
N VAL A 151 -3.37 8.58 -0.61
CA VAL A 151 -4.40 8.25 -1.62
C VAL A 151 -4.22 9.10 -2.88
N THR A 152 -4.14 10.41 -2.71
CA THR A 152 -4.00 11.35 -3.83
C THR A 152 -2.75 11.06 -4.65
N GLN A 153 -1.62 10.79 -3.98
CA GLN A 153 -0.35 10.49 -4.63
C GLN A 153 -0.42 9.19 -5.43
N THR A 154 -0.97 8.13 -4.86
CA THR A 154 -1.11 6.83 -5.53
C THR A 154 -2.01 6.93 -6.76
N ILE A 155 -3.18 7.55 -6.63
CA ILE A 155 -4.11 7.71 -7.76
C ILE A 155 -3.48 8.61 -8.82
N SER A 156 -2.94 9.76 -8.45
CA SER A 156 -2.37 10.71 -9.42
C SER A 156 -1.14 10.13 -10.14
N GLY A 157 -0.29 9.40 -9.41
CA GLY A 157 0.95 8.83 -9.95
C GLY A 157 0.74 7.57 -10.78
N LEU A 158 -0.29 6.77 -10.48
CA LEU A 158 -0.47 5.45 -11.11
C LEU A 158 -1.72 5.33 -11.97
N ALA A 159 -2.80 6.07 -11.70
CA ALA A 159 -4.01 5.96 -12.51
C ALA A 159 -3.88 6.64 -13.88
N CYS A 160 -3.02 7.66 -14.03
CA CYS A 160 -2.70 8.33 -15.31
C CYS A 160 -3.93 8.60 -16.21
N GLY A 161 -5.04 9.05 -15.62
CA GLY A 161 -6.29 9.34 -16.34
C GLY A 161 -7.17 8.13 -16.67
N ARG A 162 -6.74 6.90 -16.35
CA ARG A 162 -7.61 5.72 -16.42
C ARG A 162 -8.57 5.75 -15.22
N PRO A 163 -9.89 5.66 -15.44
CA PRO A 163 -10.86 5.74 -14.35
C PRO A 163 -10.83 4.49 -13.47
N ILE A 164 -10.92 4.69 -12.16
CA ILE A 164 -11.06 3.63 -11.15
C ILE A 164 -12.56 3.42 -10.93
N ARG A 165 -13.13 2.40 -11.59
CA ARG A 165 -14.57 2.09 -11.58
C ARG A 165 -14.78 0.58 -11.43
N GLY A 166 -15.95 0.20 -10.95
CA GLY A 166 -16.33 -1.20 -10.79
C GLY A 166 -15.94 -1.77 -9.43
N GLU A 167 -15.86 -3.09 -9.32
CA GLU A 167 -15.46 -3.78 -8.10
C GLU A 167 -13.96 -3.53 -7.86
N SER A 168 -13.65 -2.87 -6.75
CA SER A 168 -12.27 -2.50 -6.40
C SER A 168 -11.75 -3.37 -5.25
N GLY A 169 -10.63 -4.05 -5.52
CA GLY A 169 -9.91 -4.84 -4.53
C GLY A 169 -8.78 -4.04 -3.91
N PHE A 170 -8.68 -4.04 -2.58
CA PHE A 170 -7.52 -3.50 -1.86
C PHE A 170 -6.78 -4.63 -1.15
N SER A 171 -5.53 -4.87 -1.51
CA SER A 171 -4.69 -5.88 -0.87
C SER A 171 -3.68 -5.19 0.06
N TRP A 172 -4.01 -5.05 1.36
CA TRP A 172 -3.03 -4.69 2.39
C TRP A 172 -3.46 -5.12 3.80
N ARG A 173 -2.47 -5.23 4.71
CA ARG A 173 -2.62 -5.33 6.18
C ARG A 173 -3.29 -4.11 6.85
N SER A 174 -3.68 -3.12 6.04
CA SER A 174 -4.22 -1.80 6.38
C SER A 174 -5.59 -1.58 5.73
N ILE A 175 -6.29 -2.66 5.36
CA ILE A 175 -7.68 -2.62 4.87
C ILE A 175 -8.59 -1.73 5.76
N ASN A 176 -8.32 -1.65 7.07
CA ASN A 176 -9.06 -0.78 7.99
C ASN A 176 -8.58 0.68 8.03
N LEU A 177 -7.40 0.99 7.48
CA LEU A 177 -6.82 2.34 7.41
C LEU A 177 -7.33 3.11 6.19
N PHE A 178 -7.49 2.41 5.07
CA PHE A 178 -7.87 3.03 3.80
C PHE A 178 -9.37 2.93 3.50
N ARG A 179 -10.12 1.99 4.10
CA ARG A 179 -11.59 2.01 4.01
C ARG A 179 -12.21 3.28 4.60
N SER A 180 -11.59 3.89 5.61
CA SER A 180 -12.04 5.15 6.22
C SER A 180 -11.72 6.39 5.38
N VAL A 181 -10.69 6.34 4.53
CA VAL A 181 -10.16 7.52 3.81
C VAL A 181 -10.48 7.48 2.31
N ALA A 182 -10.46 6.31 1.67
CA ALA A 182 -10.79 6.15 0.25
C ALA A 182 -12.30 6.28 -0.02
N PHE A 183 -13.17 6.01 0.96
CA PHE A 183 -14.62 6.16 0.81
C PHE A 183 -15.11 7.62 0.76
N SER A 184 -14.23 8.61 0.96
CA SER A 184 -14.55 10.02 0.68
C SER A 184 -14.41 10.40 -0.81
N PHE A 185 -14.02 9.46 -1.67
CA PHE A 185 -13.90 9.67 -3.13
C PHE A 185 -15.01 9.00 -3.96
N TYR A 186 -16.06 8.52 -3.29
CA TYR A 186 -17.32 8.10 -3.92
C TYR A 186 -18.50 8.83 -3.29
#